data_AF-A0A9N9KEW2-F1
#
_entry.id   AF-A0A9N9KEW2-F1
#
_cell.length_a   1.000
_cell.length_b   1.000
_cell.length_c   1.000
_cell.angle_alpha   90.00
_cell.angle_beta   90.00
_cell.angle_gamma   90.00
#
_symmetry.space_group_name_H-M   'P 1'
#
loop_
_entity.id
_entity.type
_entity.pdbx_description
1 polymer ?
#
loop_
_entity_poly.entity_id
_entity_poly.type
_entity_poly.pdbx_seq_one_letter_code
_entity_poly.pdbx_strand_id
1 'polypeptide(L)'
;MEQEHKRKKRQRQSLSLKLFNSLSESMKTKRSHAFSIHLGEVFDTQVPKFFNLLDQPVLQEVKFNIQDKNFIIDYNDDYKENSDSNRSLVSFLEVIDQGPISHYAYRKLAKIQHELPRAYEISDTGTKIN
;
A
#
# COMPACT_ATOMS: atom_id res chain seq x y z
N MET A 1 11.95 29.31 -27.99
CA MET A 1 11.23 28.20 -28.65
C MET A 1 11.97 26.86 -28.58
N GLU A 2 13.31 26.81 -28.64
CA GLU A 2 14.07 25.52 -28.63
C GLU A 2 14.16 24.81 -27.27
N GLN A 3 14.09 25.54 -26.15
CA GLN A 3 14.13 24.95 -24.80
C GLN A 3 12.82 24.23 -24.41
N GLU A 4 11.69 24.59 -25.01
CA GLU A 4 10.38 23.99 -24.71
C GLU A 4 10.22 22.61 -25.36
N HIS A 5 10.81 22.41 -26.56
CA HIS A 5 10.86 21.11 -27.22
C HIS A 5 11.73 20.09 -26.47
N LYS A 6 12.82 20.51 -25.80
CA LYS A 6 13.62 19.60 -24.94
C LYS A 6 12.87 19.19 -23.66
N ARG A 7 12.04 20.06 -23.09
CA ARG A 7 11.18 19.73 -21.93
C ARG A 7 10.07 18.74 -22.29
N LYS A 8 9.40 18.93 -23.43
CA LYS A 8 8.35 18.00 -23.93
C LYS A 8 8.90 16.65 -24.40
N LYS A 9 10.16 16.57 -24.86
CA LYS A 9 10.81 15.30 -25.23
C LYS A 9 11.18 14.43 -24.02
N ARG A 10 11.39 15.03 -22.84
CA ARG A 10 11.58 14.31 -21.57
C ARG A 10 10.28 13.75 -20.96
N GLN A 11 9.12 14.23 -21.39
CA GLN A 11 7.80 13.76 -20.93
C GLN A 11 7.34 12.46 -21.59
N ARG A 12 8.07 11.93 -22.58
CA ARG A 12 7.69 10.73 -23.35
C ARG A 12 8.72 9.61 -23.34
N GLN A 13 9.72 9.66 -22.46
CA GLN A 13 10.36 8.42 -22.06
C GLN A 13 9.44 7.81 -21.02
N SER A 14 8.63 6.84 -21.43
CA SER A 14 8.03 5.89 -20.49
C SER A 14 9.15 5.47 -19.55
N LEU A 15 9.10 5.92 -18.30
CA LEU A 15 10.08 5.54 -17.30
C LEU A 15 9.94 4.03 -17.13
N SER A 16 10.76 3.27 -17.86
CA SER A 16 10.78 1.82 -17.79
C SER A 16 11.01 1.44 -16.35
N LEU A 17 10.18 0.54 -15.82
CA LEU A 17 10.39 0.04 -14.47
C LEU A 17 11.82 -0.50 -14.37
N LYS A 18 12.52 -0.08 -13.31
CA LYS A 18 13.82 -0.66 -12.98
C LYS A 18 13.71 -2.19 -12.91
N LEU A 19 14.73 -2.88 -13.42
CA LEU A 19 14.84 -4.34 -13.34
C LEU A 19 14.68 -4.79 -11.89
N PHE A 20 13.98 -5.90 -11.68
CA PHE A 20 13.66 -6.39 -10.34
C PHE A 20 14.90 -6.59 -9.45
N ASN A 21 16.00 -7.07 -10.03
CA ASN A 21 17.27 -7.29 -9.31
C ASN A 21 18.01 -6.03 -8.91
N SER A 22 17.69 -4.90 -9.56
CA SER A 22 18.28 -3.60 -9.20
C SER A 22 17.55 -2.90 -8.05
N LEU A 23 16.50 -3.53 -7.51
CA LEU A 23 15.69 -2.98 -6.42
C LEU A 23 16.19 -3.46 -5.06
N SER A 24 15.98 -2.63 -4.03
CA SER A 24 16.07 -3.09 -2.65
C SER A 24 14.95 -4.09 -2.34
N GLU A 25 15.16 -4.93 -1.32
CA GLU A 25 14.14 -5.91 -0.90
C GLU A 25 12.81 -5.25 -0.53
N SER A 26 12.84 -4.10 0.15
CA SER A 26 11.63 -3.33 0.46
C SER A 26 10.87 -2.92 -0.82
N MET A 27 11.58 -2.46 -1.85
CA MET A 27 10.96 -2.09 -3.13
C MET A 27 10.42 -3.31 -3.89
N LYS A 28 11.11 -4.46 -3.82
CA LYS A 28 10.63 -5.72 -4.40
C LYS A 28 9.32 -6.15 -3.76
N THR A 29 9.23 -6.11 -2.44
CA THR A 29 8.00 -6.42 -1.70
C THR A 29 6.89 -5.44 -2.04
N LYS A 30 7.13 -4.13 -1.97
CA LYS A 30 6.14 -3.09 -2.31
C LYS A 30 5.58 -3.25 -3.73
N ARG A 31 6.45 -3.54 -4.70
CA ARG A 31 6.02 -3.72 -6.09
C ARG A 31 5.17 -4.98 -6.27
N SER A 32 5.58 -6.09 -5.66
CA SER A 32 4.85 -7.37 -5.74
C SER A 32 3.49 -7.29 -5.04
N HIS A 33 3.43 -6.56 -3.92
CA HIS A 33 2.20 -6.22 -3.23
C HIS A 33 1.27 -5.35 -4.09
N ALA A 34 1.78 -4.25 -4.66
CA ALA A 34 0.99 -3.37 -5.54
C ALA A 34 0.43 -4.11 -6.76
N PHE A 35 1.22 -5.03 -7.34
CA PHE A 35 0.75 -5.89 -8.43
C PHE A 35 -0.42 -6.79 -8.00
N SER A 36 -0.38 -7.34 -6.79
CA SER A 36 -1.43 -8.22 -6.30
C SER A 36 -2.70 -7.46 -5.94
N ILE A 37 -2.61 -6.25 -5.36
CA ILE A 37 -3.77 -5.37 -5.20
C ILE A 37 -4.47 -5.18 -6.55
N HIS A 38 -3.69 -4.84 -7.59
CA HIS A 38 -4.23 -4.66 -8.92
C HIS A 38 -4.90 -5.92 -9.47
N LEU A 39 -4.35 -7.12 -9.21
CA LEU A 39 -5.00 -8.38 -9.59
C LEU A 39 -6.34 -8.59 -8.88
N GLY A 40 -6.46 -8.20 -7.62
CA GLY A 40 -7.74 -8.24 -6.89
C GLY A 40 -8.79 -7.34 -7.53
N GLU A 41 -8.42 -6.09 -7.84
CA GLU A 41 -9.31 -5.16 -8.54
C GLU A 41 -9.73 -5.70 -9.93
N VAL A 42 -8.78 -6.27 -10.66
CA VAL A 42 -9.07 -6.88 -11.97
C VAL A 42 -10.02 -8.06 -11.80
N PHE A 43 -9.81 -8.94 -10.81
CA PHE A 43 -10.72 -10.04 -10.54
C PHE A 43 -12.15 -9.55 -10.34
N ASP A 44 -12.37 -8.58 -9.44
CA ASP A 44 -13.68 -8.02 -9.13
C ASP A 44 -14.37 -7.42 -10.38
N THR A 45 -13.59 -6.75 -11.25
CA THR A 45 -14.14 -6.17 -12.49
C THR A 45 -14.44 -7.19 -13.59
N GLN A 46 -13.79 -8.35 -13.59
CA GLN A 46 -13.96 -9.38 -14.62
C GLN A 46 -14.97 -10.44 -14.21
N VAL A 47 -15.11 -10.74 -12.91
CA VAL A 47 -16.05 -11.72 -12.36
C VAL A 47 -17.45 -11.67 -13.00
N PRO A 48 -18.12 -10.49 -13.14
CA PRO A 48 -19.48 -10.43 -13.68
C PRO A 48 -19.58 -10.83 -15.16
N LYS A 49 -18.45 -10.92 -15.87
CA LYS A 49 -18.40 -11.32 -17.29
C LYS A 49 -18.32 -12.83 -17.47
N PHE A 50 -17.92 -13.56 -16.43
CA PHE A 50 -17.67 -15.00 -16.49
C PHE A 50 -18.58 -15.81 -15.57
N PHE A 51 -19.03 -15.25 -14.46
CA PHE A 51 -19.84 -15.93 -13.45
C PHE A 51 -21.15 -15.21 -13.19
N ASN A 52 -22.15 -15.96 -12.74
CA ASN A 52 -23.32 -15.35 -12.13
C ASN A 52 -22.92 -14.77 -10.77
N LEU A 53 -23.41 -13.59 -10.42
CA LEU A 53 -23.11 -12.95 -9.13
C LEU A 53 -23.63 -13.76 -7.93
N LEU A 54 -24.65 -14.61 -8.14
CA LEU A 54 -25.16 -15.52 -7.11
C LEU A 54 -24.19 -16.66 -6.78
N ASP A 55 -23.25 -16.98 -7.67
CA ASP A 55 -22.25 -18.03 -7.44
C ASP A 55 -21.14 -17.59 -6.48
N GLN A 56 -21.10 -16.30 -6.14
CA GLN A 56 -20.16 -15.69 -5.18
C GLN A 56 -18.69 -16.13 -5.39
N PRO A 57 -18.13 -15.92 -6.59
CA PRO A 57 -16.72 -16.23 -6.82
C PRO A 57 -15.84 -15.31 -5.95
N VAL A 58 -14.85 -15.92 -5.29
CA VAL A 58 -13.91 -15.23 -4.39
C VAL A 58 -12.49 -15.50 -4.85
N LEU A 59 -11.68 -14.45 -4.97
CA LEU A 59 -10.23 -14.59 -5.12
C LEU A 59 -9.65 -14.94 -3.76
N GLN A 60 -9.05 -16.13 -3.64
CA GLN A 60 -8.49 -16.61 -2.38
C GLN A 60 -7.01 -16.30 -2.23
N GLU A 61 -6.21 -16.56 -3.26
CA GLU A 61 -4.75 -16.44 -3.15
C GLU A 61 -4.15 -16.16 -4.54
N VAL A 62 -3.08 -15.38 -4.55
CA VAL A 62 -2.23 -15.21 -5.73
C VAL A 62 -0.81 -15.67 -5.40
N LYS A 63 -0.33 -16.66 -6.17
CA LYS A 63 1.03 -17.20 -6.10
C LYS A 63 1.77 -16.91 -7.40
N PHE A 64 2.93 -16.30 -7.29
CA PHE A 64 3.79 -16.03 -8.44
C PHE A 64 5.25 -15.95 -8.02
N ASN A 65 6.16 -16.15 -8.97
CA ASN A 65 7.57 -15.95 -8.76
C ASN A 65 8.10 -14.86 -9.68
N ILE A 66 9.08 -14.11 -9.18
CA ILE A 66 9.90 -13.24 -10.01
C ILE A 66 11.32 -13.71 -9.80
N GLN A 67 11.85 -14.39 -10.83
CA GLN A 67 13.12 -15.12 -10.75
C GLN A 67 13.07 -16.17 -9.63
N ASP A 68 14.01 -16.13 -8.69
CA ASP A 68 14.14 -17.11 -7.61
C ASP A 68 13.32 -16.74 -6.36
N LYS A 69 12.56 -15.63 -6.40
CA LYS A 69 11.75 -15.18 -5.27
C LYS A 69 10.29 -15.49 -5.48
N ASN A 70 9.72 -16.26 -4.55
CA ASN A 70 8.30 -16.60 -4.51
C ASN A 70 7.51 -15.55 -3.72
N PHE A 71 6.36 -15.20 -4.24
CA PHE A 71 5.37 -14.33 -3.63
C PHE A 71 4.06 -15.09 -3.50
N ILE A 72 3.48 -15.04 -2.31
CA ILE A 72 2.21 -15.65 -1.97
C ILE A 72 1.43 -14.56 -1.24
N ILE A 73 0.23 -14.26 -1.71
CA ILE A 73 -0.64 -13.32 -1.02
C ILE A 73 -2.05 -13.91 -0.89
N ASP A 74 -2.51 -14.01 0.35
CA ASP A 74 -3.78 -14.62 0.75
C ASP A 74 -4.85 -13.56 0.98
N TYR A 75 -5.86 -13.54 0.11
CA TYR A 75 -6.99 -12.61 0.10
C TYR A 75 -8.04 -12.89 1.18
N ASN A 76 -7.98 -14.06 1.82
CA ASN A 76 -8.88 -14.38 2.92
C ASN A 76 -8.46 -13.69 4.24
N ASP A 77 -7.20 -13.27 4.35
CA ASP A 77 -6.65 -12.61 5.54
C ASP A 77 -6.81 -11.09 5.39
N ASP A 78 -7.96 -10.55 5.83
CA ASP A 78 -8.28 -9.12 5.98
C ASP A 78 -7.59 -8.18 4.97
N TYR A 79 -7.77 -8.48 3.68
CA TYR A 79 -7.25 -7.67 2.57
C TYR A 79 -7.84 -6.25 2.51
N LYS A 80 -8.78 -5.94 3.39
CA LYS A 80 -9.44 -4.65 3.49
C LYS A 80 -8.67 -3.61 4.30
N GLU A 81 -7.67 -3.98 5.13
CA GLU A 81 -7.07 -2.96 6.01
C GLU A 81 -5.64 -3.20 6.49
N ASN A 82 -4.96 -4.27 6.07
CA ASN A 82 -3.61 -4.57 6.55
C ASN A 82 -2.51 -4.15 5.56
N SER A 83 -2.44 -2.86 5.25
CA SER A 83 -1.10 -2.32 5.02
C SER A 83 -0.38 -2.39 6.37
N ASP A 84 0.85 -2.91 6.42
CA ASP A 84 1.67 -2.90 7.65
C ASP A 84 1.73 -1.49 8.29
N SER A 85 1.53 -0.45 7.47
CA SER A 85 1.34 0.94 7.89
C SER A 85 0.09 1.15 8.75
N ASN A 86 -1.09 0.65 8.36
CA ASN A 86 -2.32 0.84 9.12
C ASN A 86 -2.33 0.07 10.43
N ARG A 87 -1.86 -1.18 10.46
CA ARG A 87 -1.80 -1.95 11.71
C ARG A 87 -0.87 -1.29 12.73
N SER A 88 0.28 -0.79 12.28
CA SER A 88 1.19 0.00 13.12
C SER A 88 0.51 1.28 13.62
N LEU A 89 -0.16 2.02 12.73
CA LEU A 89 -0.85 3.25 13.08
C LEU A 89 -2.02 3.05 14.05
N VAL A 90 -2.80 1.97 13.90
CA VAL A 90 -3.89 1.60 14.82
C VAL A 90 -3.34 1.32 16.22
N SER A 91 -2.24 0.57 16.34
CA SER A 91 -1.61 0.34 17.65
C SER A 91 -1.05 1.63 18.28
N PHE A 92 -0.53 2.58 17.48
CA PHE A 92 -0.10 3.88 18.01
C PHE A 92 -1.28 4.79 18.39
N LEU A 93 -2.39 4.72 17.66
CA LEU A 93 -3.64 5.39 18.00
C LEU A 93 -4.20 4.89 19.33
N GLU A 94 -4.24 3.57 19.54
CA GLU A 94 -4.68 2.97 20.80
C GLU A 94 -3.81 3.43 21.99
N VAL A 95 -2.48 3.55 21.82
CA VAL A 95 -1.57 4.06 22.87
C VAL A 95 -1.80 5.54 23.18
N ILE A 96 -2.21 6.34 22.18
CA ILE A 96 -2.50 7.77 22.35
C ILE A 96 -3.86 7.98 23.02
N ASP A 97 -4.87 7.19 22.65
CA ASP A 97 -6.25 7.35 23.13
C ASP A 97 -6.51 6.61 24.45
N GLN A 98 -5.87 5.45 24.67
CA GLN A 98 -6.04 4.62 25.88
C GLN A 98 -4.81 4.55 26.79
N GLY A 99 -3.64 5.01 26.33
CA GLY A 99 -2.40 5.01 27.11
C GLY A 99 -2.12 6.32 27.85
N PRO A 100 -1.02 6.40 28.64
CA PRO A 100 -0.68 7.55 29.46
C PRO A 100 -0.03 8.72 28.68
N ILE A 101 0.12 8.59 27.36
CA ILE A 101 0.85 9.56 26.54
C ILE A 101 -0.17 10.41 25.77
N SER A 102 -0.25 11.70 26.12
CA SER A 102 -1.06 12.64 25.34
C SER A 102 -0.58 12.73 23.88
N HIS A 103 -1.52 12.98 22.97
CA HIS A 103 -1.24 13.22 21.55
C HIS A 103 -0.17 14.31 21.32
N TYR A 104 -0.13 15.35 22.16
CA TYR A 104 0.90 16.40 22.11
C TYR A 104 2.30 15.89 22.49
N ALA A 105 2.40 15.03 23.51
CA ALA A 105 3.67 14.42 23.91
C ALA A 105 4.18 13.45 22.83
N TYR A 106 3.30 12.62 22.25
CA TYR A 106 3.64 11.73 21.15
C TYR A 106 4.21 12.51 19.93
N ARG A 107 3.58 13.63 19.55
CA ARG A 107 4.07 14.49 18.46
C ARG A 107 5.49 15.02 18.68
N LYS A 108 5.85 15.35 19.92
CA LYS A 108 7.23 15.77 20.25
C LYS A 108 8.21 14.61 20.12
N LEU A 109 7.84 13.42 20.59
CA LEU A 109 8.68 12.22 20.48
C LEU A 109 8.90 11.81 19.03
N ALA A 110 7.83 11.76 18.22
CA ALA A 110 7.89 11.41 16.79
C ALA A 110 8.67 12.43 15.93
N LYS A 111 8.90 13.64 16.44
CA LYS A 111 9.78 14.63 15.80
C LYS A 111 11.26 14.32 16.02
N ILE A 112 11.59 13.64 17.12
CA ILE A 112 12.97 13.32 17.53
C ILE A 112 13.36 11.92 17.04
N GLN A 113 12.46 10.95 17.16
CA GLN A 113 12.70 9.57 16.76
C GLN A 113 12.13 9.31 15.36
N HIS A 114 13.02 9.11 14.38
CA HIS A 114 12.65 8.91 12.98
C HIS A 114 11.94 7.57 12.69
N GLU A 115 11.99 6.64 13.64
CA GLU A 115 11.33 5.33 13.58
C GLU A 115 9.85 5.39 13.95
N LEU A 116 9.41 6.49 14.59
CA LEU A 116 8.01 6.67 15.00
C LEU A 116 7.17 7.27 13.85
N PRO A 117 5.97 6.74 13.58
CA PRO A 117 5.06 7.31 12.60
C PRO A 117 4.67 8.75 12.94
N ARG A 118 4.69 9.64 11.94
CA ARG A 118 4.44 11.07 12.16
C ARG A 118 2.95 11.37 12.12
N ALA A 119 2.48 12.14 13.11
CA ALA A 119 1.06 12.40 13.36
C ALA A 119 0.26 13.06 12.21
N TYR A 120 0.89 13.62 11.17
CA TYR A 120 0.16 14.12 10.00
C TYR A 120 -0.36 13.00 9.09
N GLU A 121 0.16 11.77 9.22
CA GLU A 121 -0.39 10.56 8.58
C GLU A 121 -1.62 10.01 9.31
N ILE A 122 -1.90 10.54 10.51
CA ILE A 122 -2.94 10.05 11.45
C ILE A 122 -4.17 10.98 11.44
N SER A 123 -4.12 12.09 10.70
CA SER A 123 -5.16 13.13 10.73
C SER A 123 -6.29 12.93 9.71
N ASP A 124 -6.17 12.00 8.76
CA ASP A 124 -7.19 11.80 7.71
C ASP A 124 -8.17 10.65 7.99
N THR A 125 -7.96 9.85 9.04
CA THR A 125 -8.93 8.83 9.49
C THR A 125 -9.83 9.34 10.63
N GLY A 126 -9.51 10.49 11.20
CA GLY A 126 -10.19 11.06 12.37
C GLY A 126 -11.21 12.13 12.05
N THR A 127 -12.05 11.99 11.02
CA THR A 127 -13.33 12.73 10.95
C THR A 127 -14.36 12.00 10.09
N LYS A 128 -15.09 11.08 10.71
CA LYS A 128 -16.57 11.06 10.72
C LYS A 128 -17.07 9.97 11.68
N ILE A 129 -17.24 10.37 12.93
CA ILE A 129 -18.28 9.79 13.78
C ILE A 129 -19.22 10.96 14.11
N ASN A 130 -20.50 10.74 13.80
CA ASN A 130 -21.66 11.65 13.70
C ASN A 130 -21.83 12.42 12.39
#